data_AF-A0A955KZA9-F1
#
_entry.id   AF-A0A955KZA9-F1
#
_cell.length_a   1.000
_cell.length_b   1.000
_cell.length_c   1.000
_cell.angle_alpha   90.00
_cell.angle_beta   90.00
_cell.angle_gamma   90.00
#
_symmetry.space_group_name_H-M   'P 1'
#
loop_
_entity.id
_entity.type
_entity.pdbx_description
1 polymer ?
#
loop_
_entity_poly.entity_id
_entity_poly.type
_entity_poly.pdbx_seq_one_letter_code
_entity_poly.pdbx_strand_id
1 'polypeptide(L)'
;KYLLDLRDFFENKKHILDEVDLARLETNPLRLLDSKNPEVHGLLEHAPKMESYLKGESKEFYAKVKMYLDILGVPYVEDHTLVRGLDYYSHTVWEWVDGSGRTQDAFGGGGRYDGLSKSLGHKTAVPAVGFGMGCERLIEAIMDRGVKLRNKDRTHLYIIQLGEDATKLALPLNIAAQEA
;
A
#
# COMPACT_ATOMS: atom_id res chain seq x y z
N LYS A 1 -13.63 7.99 21.80
CA LYS A 1 -14.88 8.48 21.18
C LYS A 1 -15.11 7.82 19.83
N TYR A 2 -14.28 8.04 18.81
CA TYR A 2 -14.47 7.41 17.49
C TYR A 2 -14.74 5.90 17.54
N LEU A 3 -13.87 5.12 18.21
CA LEU A 3 -14.06 3.67 18.35
C LEU A 3 -15.34 3.27 19.08
N LEU A 4 -15.83 4.09 20.01
CA LEU A 4 -17.08 3.83 20.74
C LEU A 4 -18.25 4.05 19.81
N ASP A 5 -18.32 5.22 19.16
CA ASP A 5 -19.37 5.55 18.21
C ASP A 5 -19.40 4.56 17.02
N LEU A 6 -18.23 4.11 16.55
CA LEU A 6 -18.10 3.09 15.51
C LEU A 6 -18.61 1.72 15.98
N ARG A 7 -18.26 1.31 17.21
CA ARG A 7 -18.79 0.09 17.83
C ARG A 7 -20.30 0.18 17.94
N ASP A 8 -20.83 1.22 18.58
CA ASP A 8 -22.27 1.43 18.75
C ASP A 8 -23.03 1.42 17.41
N PHE A 9 -22.42 1.96 16.35
CA PHE A 9 -22.99 1.91 15.00
C PHE A 9 -23.20 0.46 14.50
N PHE A 10 -22.22 -0.42 14.71
CA PHE A 10 -22.27 -1.82 14.29
C PHE A 10 -23.01 -2.73 15.28
N GLU A 11 -23.03 -2.40 16.57
CA GLU A 11 -23.81 -3.10 17.60
C GLU A 11 -25.31 -3.13 17.26
N ASN A 12 -25.83 -2.00 16.80
CA ASN A 12 -27.21 -1.86 16.33
C ASN A 12 -27.49 -2.63 15.03
N LYS A 13 -26.45 -3.20 14.40
CA LYS A 13 -26.50 -3.92 13.12
C LYS A 13 -25.87 -5.31 13.24
N LYS A 14 -25.79 -5.91 14.43
CA LYS A 14 -25.23 -7.25 14.61
C LYS A 14 -25.85 -8.34 13.72
N HIS A 15 -27.11 -8.17 13.33
CA HIS A 15 -27.86 -9.15 12.53
C HIS A 15 -27.34 -9.35 11.09
N ILE A 16 -26.54 -8.43 10.57
CA ILE A 16 -25.92 -8.52 9.24
C ILE A 16 -24.43 -8.90 9.29
N LEU A 17 -23.86 -9.01 10.50
CA LEU A 17 -22.45 -9.33 10.67
C LEU A 17 -22.29 -10.85 10.65
N ASP A 18 -21.35 -11.34 9.87
CA ASP A 18 -20.95 -12.75 9.91
C ASP A 18 -20.10 -13.04 11.15
N GLU A 19 -19.73 -14.30 11.38
CA GLU A 19 -18.93 -14.70 12.55
C GLU A 19 -17.58 -13.96 12.63
N VAL A 20 -16.96 -13.64 11.47
CA VAL A 20 -15.68 -12.94 11.39
C VAL A 20 -15.83 -11.48 11.80
N ASP A 21 -16.88 -10.83 11.31
CA ASP A 21 -17.20 -9.44 11.62
C ASP A 21 -17.70 -9.28 13.06
N LEU A 22 -18.45 -10.23 13.60
CA LEU A 22 -18.80 -10.26 15.02
C LEU A 22 -17.53 -10.35 15.89
N ALA A 23 -16.56 -11.19 15.54
CA ALA A 23 -15.29 -11.28 16.26
C ALA A 23 -14.48 -9.97 16.16
N ARG A 24 -14.50 -9.29 15.01
CA ARG A 24 -13.86 -7.98 14.80
C ARG A 24 -14.52 -6.89 15.64
N LEU A 25 -15.84 -6.90 15.76
CA LEU A 25 -16.59 -5.93 16.57
C LEU A 25 -16.18 -5.98 18.05
N GLU A 26 -16.01 -7.18 18.59
CA GLU A 26 -15.58 -7.40 19.97
C GLU A 26 -14.11 -6.99 20.17
N THR A 27 -13.23 -7.33 19.23
CA THR A 27 -11.77 -7.13 19.36
C THR A 27 -11.28 -5.76 18.89
N ASN A 28 -11.47 -5.43 17.62
CA ASN A 28 -11.07 -4.16 17.01
C ASN A 28 -12.09 -3.72 15.94
N PRO A 29 -13.07 -2.87 16.30
CA PRO A 29 -14.11 -2.38 15.40
C PRO A 29 -13.59 -1.70 14.12
N LEU A 30 -12.34 -1.20 14.10
CA LEU A 30 -11.77 -0.62 12.88
C LEU A 30 -11.69 -1.63 11.75
N ARG A 31 -11.49 -2.92 12.06
CA ARG A 31 -11.37 -3.98 11.05
C ARG A 31 -12.68 -4.24 10.29
N LEU A 32 -13.82 -3.74 10.78
CA LEU A 32 -15.09 -3.79 10.06
C LEU A 32 -15.11 -2.86 8.85
N LEU A 33 -14.28 -1.82 8.83
CA LEU A 33 -14.16 -0.91 7.69
C LEU A 33 -13.52 -1.57 6.47
N ASP A 34 -12.79 -2.68 6.67
CA ASP A 34 -12.26 -3.54 5.60
C ASP A 34 -13.01 -4.90 5.52
N SER A 35 -14.28 -4.93 5.93
CA SER A 35 -15.09 -6.13 5.78
C SER A 35 -15.26 -6.51 4.30
N LYS A 36 -15.26 -7.83 4.03
CA LYS A 36 -15.56 -8.41 2.71
C LYS A 36 -17.02 -8.82 2.59
N ASN A 37 -17.82 -8.65 3.64
CA ASN A 37 -19.25 -8.88 3.62
C ASN A 37 -19.94 -7.75 2.81
N PRO A 38 -20.64 -8.07 1.70
CA PRO A 38 -21.32 -7.08 0.88
C PRO A 38 -22.38 -6.27 1.63
N GLU A 39 -23.06 -6.88 2.59
CA GLU A 39 -24.08 -6.20 3.42
C GLU A 39 -23.42 -5.14 4.32
N VAL A 40 -22.23 -5.44 4.84
CA VAL A 40 -21.44 -4.49 5.63
C VAL A 40 -20.91 -3.37 4.76
N HIS A 41 -20.44 -3.68 3.54
CA HIS A 41 -19.91 -2.69 2.60
C HIS A 41 -20.93 -1.60 2.27
N GLY A 42 -22.21 -1.98 2.07
CA GLY A 42 -23.31 -1.04 1.83
C GLY A 42 -23.59 -0.08 2.99
N LEU A 43 -23.07 -0.34 4.18
CA LEU A 43 -23.26 0.52 5.36
C LEU A 43 -22.07 1.42 5.66
N LEU A 44 -20.90 1.17 5.06
CA LEU A 44 -19.68 1.91 5.36
C LEU A 44 -19.83 3.41 5.03
N GLU A 45 -20.66 3.75 4.04
CA GLU A 45 -20.97 5.15 3.71
C GLU A 45 -21.66 5.89 4.87
N HIS A 46 -22.41 5.17 5.71
CA HIS A 46 -23.13 5.70 6.86
C HIS A 46 -22.38 5.54 8.19
N ALA A 47 -21.23 4.87 8.18
CA ALA A 47 -20.41 4.71 9.37
C ALA A 47 -19.86 6.08 9.82
N PRO A 48 -19.60 6.26 11.14
CA PRO A 48 -18.89 7.43 11.62
C PRO A 48 -17.58 7.65 10.85
N LYS A 49 -17.32 8.88 10.42
CA LYS A 49 -16.11 9.23 9.66
C LYS A 49 -15.00 9.73 10.57
N MET A 50 -13.83 9.11 10.55
CA MET A 50 -12.72 9.39 11.48
C MET A 50 -12.29 10.85 11.47
N GLU A 51 -12.36 11.53 10.32
CA GLU A 51 -11.98 12.93 10.11
C GLU A 51 -12.77 13.87 11.04
N SER A 52 -14.04 13.53 11.31
CA SER A 52 -14.90 14.30 12.21
C SER A 52 -14.47 14.19 13.68
N TYR A 53 -13.59 13.24 13.99
CA TYR A 53 -13.08 12.98 15.34
C TYR A 53 -11.63 13.44 15.53
N LEU A 54 -10.94 13.86 14.46
CA LEU A 54 -9.59 14.39 14.56
C LEU A 54 -9.59 15.71 15.34
N LYS A 55 -8.70 15.80 16.33
CA LYS A 55 -8.54 16.97 17.21
C LYS A 55 -7.07 17.33 17.39
N GLY A 56 -6.83 18.60 17.72
CA GLY A 56 -5.51 19.14 18.04
C GLY A 56 -4.46 18.79 16.99
N GLU A 57 -3.33 18.27 17.46
CA GLU A 57 -2.17 17.90 16.64
C GLU A 57 -2.51 16.96 15.48
N SER A 58 -3.42 15.99 15.67
CA SER A 58 -3.77 15.04 14.59
C SER A 58 -4.50 15.72 13.44
N LYS A 59 -5.38 16.69 13.74
CA LYS A 59 -6.09 17.45 12.71
C LYS A 59 -5.13 18.35 11.94
N GLU A 60 -4.22 19.01 12.64
CA GLU A 60 -3.18 19.85 12.03
C GLU A 60 -2.20 19.03 11.19
N PHE A 61 -1.80 17.85 11.66
CA PHE A 61 -0.94 16.93 10.94
C PHE A 61 -1.59 16.49 9.62
N TYR A 62 -2.87 16.10 9.67
CA TYR A 62 -3.63 15.71 8.49
C TYR A 62 -3.73 16.86 7.48
N ALA A 63 -4.06 18.07 7.93
CA ALA A 63 -4.11 19.26 7.08
C ALA A 63 -2.74 19.57 6.43
N LYS A 64 -1.63 19.44 7.17
CA LYS A 64 -0.28 19.64 6.65
C LYS A 64 0.07 18.63 5.57
N VAL A 65 -0.26 17.35 5.76
CA VAL A 65 -0.01 16.32 4.74
C VAL A 65 -0.75 16.65 3.45
N LYS A 66 -2.04 16.99 3.54
CA LYS A 66 -2.84 17.38 2.36
C LYS A 66 -2.26 18.60 1.65
N MET A 67 -1.93 19.64 2.41
CA MET A 67 -1.26 20.83 1.87
C MET A 67 0.03 20.49 1.11
N TYR A 68 0.87 19.59 1.64
CA TYR A 68 2.10 19.19 0.94
C TYR A 68 1.83 18.37 -0.32
N LEU A 69 0.83 17.49 -0.32
CA LEU A 69 0.41 16.76 -1.52
C LEU A 69 -0.08 17.73 -2.60
N ASP A 70 -0.88 18.74 -2.21
CA ASP A 70 -1.38 19.77 -3.12
C ASP A 70 -0.22 20.60 -3.72
N ILE A 71 0.76 21.01 -2.90
CA ILE A 71 1.96 21.74 -3.35
C ILE A 71 2.78 20.91 -4.34
N LEU A 72 2.91 19.60 -4.10
CA LEU A 72 3.65 18.69 -4.96
C LEU A 72 2.86 18.26 -6.22
N GLY A 73 1.59 18.64 -6.32
CA GLY A 73 0.72 18.23 -7.42
C GLY A 73 0.44 16.73 -7.44
N VAL A 74 0.47 16.06 -6.28
CA VAL A 74 0.18 14.62 -6.16
C VAL A 74 -1.32 14.45 -5.96
N PRO A 75 -2.06 13.89 -6.94
CA PRO A 75 -3.49 13.65 -6.78
C PRO A 75 -3.74 12.55 -5.73
N TYR A 76 -4.76 12.75 -4.90
CA TYR A 76 -5.20 11.77 -3.90
C TYR A 76 -6.72 11.79 -3.76
N VAL A 77 -7.26 10.72 -3.19
CA VAL A 77 -8.66 10.60 -2.79
C VAL A 77 -8.67 10.32 -1.28
N GLU A 78 -9.50 11.04 -0.53
CA GLU A 78 -9.70 10.77 0.89
C GLU A 78 -10.64 9.57 1.03
N ASP A 79 -10.12 8.44 1.53
CA ASP A 79 -10.89 7.23 1.82
C ASP A 79 -11.08 7.08 3.34
N HIS A 80 -12.32 7.29 3.78
CA HIS A 80 -12.71 7.21 5.19
C HIS A 80 -12.76 5.77 5.74
N THR A 81 -12.78 4.79 4.84
CA THR A 81 -12.81 3.36 5.15
C THR A 81 -11.41 2.75 5.21
N LEU A 82 -10.39 3.48 4.74
CA LEU A 82 -9.00 3.02 4.72
C LEU A 82 -8.49 2.76 6.14
N VAL A 83 -8.44 1.49 6.48
CA VAL A 83 -7.81 0.97 7.69
C VAL A 83 -6.68 0.02 7.31
N ARG A 84 -5.64 -0.02 8.14
CA ARG A 84 -4.55 -0.96 7.96
C ARG A 84 -4.70 -2.13 8.93
N GLY A 85 -4.35 -3.33 8.48
CA GLY A 85 -4.47 -4.55 9.27
C GLY A 85 -3.56 -4.63 10.49
N LEU A 86 -2.70 -3.63 10.71
CA LEU A 86 -1.72 -3.59 11.80
C LEU A 86 -2.03 -2.41 12.74
N ASP A 87 -2.22 -2.71 14.02
CA ASP A 87 -2.76 -1.74 14.98
C ASP A 87 -1.73 -0.68 15.43
N TYR A 88 -0.48 -0.75 14.93
CA TYR A 88 0.61 0.16 15.31
C TYR A 88 0.59 1.50 14.55
N TYR A 89 -0.27 1.66 13.54
CA TYR A 89 -0.33 2.89 12.76
C TYR A 89 -0.87 4.06 13.59
N SER A 90 -0.28 5.24 13.38
CA SER A 90 -0.65 6.52 13.96
C SER A 90 -0.80 7.56 12.85
N HIS A 91 -1.65 8.56 13.04
CA HIS A 91 -1.83 9.66 12.09
C HIS A 91 -2.18 9.21 10.65
N THR A 92 -1.26 9.41 9.71
CA THR A 92 -1.50 9.22 8.27
C THR A 92 -1.33 7.76 7.86
N VAL A 93 -2.28 7.27 7.07
CA VAL A 93 -2.17 6.03 6.28
C VAL A 93 -2.52 6.34 4.83
N TRP A 94 -1.94 5.61 3.88
CA TRP A 94 -2.24 5.75 2.45
C TRP A 94 -2.07 4.44 1.70
N GLU A 95 -2.74 4.31 0.56
CA GLU A 95 -2.59 3.20 -0.39
C GLU A 95 -2.35 3.73 -1.80
N TRP A 96 -1.62 2.96 -2.59
CA TRP A 96 -1.61 3.10 -4.04
C TRP A 96 -2.45 1.98 -4.64
N VAL A 97 -3.51 2.37 -5.34
CA VAL A 97 -4.43 1.47 -6.02
C VAL A 97 -4.28 1.56 -7.53
N ASP A 98 -4.51 0.46 -8.24
CA ASP A 98 -4.43 0.41 -9.70
C ASP A 98 -5.66 1.05 -10.40
N GLY A 99 -6.70 1.40 -9.64
CA GLY A 99 -7.94 2.03 -10.11
C GLY A 99 -8.94 1.06 -10.75
N SER A 100 -8.71 -0.25 -10.65
CA SER A 100 -9.61 -1.28 -11.20
C SER A 100 -10.90 -1.48 -10.41
N GLY A 101 -10.96 -1.00 -9.15
CA GLY A 101 -12.11 -1.18 -8.27
C GLY A 101 -12.34 -2.63 -7.83
N ARG A 102 -11.34 -3.51 -8.04
CA ARG A 102 -11.38 -4.91 -7.62
C ARG A 102 -11.04 -5.03 -6.14
N THR A 103 -11.55 -6.06 -5.48
CA THR A 103 -11.08 -6.45 -4.15
C THR A 103 -9.57 -6.74 -4.23
N GLN A 104 -8.76 -5.96 -3.50
CA GLN A 104 -7.27 -5.96 -3.55
C GLN A 104 -6.63 -5.27 -4.76
N ASP A 105 -7.16 -4.13 -5.18
CA ASP A 105 -6.55 -3.26 -6.20
C ASP A 105 -5.33 -2.47 -5.68
N ALA A 106 -5.05 -2.51 -4.38
CA ALA A 106 -3.85 -1.93 -3.78
C ALA A 106 -2.59 -2.75 -4.11
N PHE A 107 -1.61 -2.12 -4.77
CA PHE A 107 -0.30 -2.74 -5.04
C PHE A 107 0.77 -2.31 -4.01
N GLY A 108 0.47 -1.31 -3.18
CA GLY A 108 1.31 -0.92 -2.07
C GLY A 108 0.68 0.14 -1.18
N GLY A 109 1.41 0.51 -0.14
CA GLY A 109 1.12 1.69 0.66
C GLY A 109 1.75 1.61 2.03
N GLY A 110 1.38 2.56 2.88
CA GLY A 110 2.05 2.74 4.14
C GLY A 110 1.31 3.63 5.10
N GLY A 111 2.07 4.18 6.02
CA GLY A 111 1.57 5.07 7.04
C GLY A 111 2.66 5.47 8.02
N ARG A 112 2.28 6.32 8.97
CA ARG A 112 3.08 6.68 10.13
C ARG A 112 2.79 5.68 11.26
N TYR A 113 3.80 5.28 12.03
CA TYR A 113 3.70 4.18 13.01
C TYR A 113 4.57 4.39 14.24
N ASP A 114 4.39 5.54 14.91
CA ASP A 114 5.26 5.94 16.04
C ASP A 114 5.20 4.97 17.22
N GLY A 115 4.09 4.23 17.36
CA GLY A 115 3.86 3.26 18.43
C GLY A 115 4.62 1.94 18.27
N LEU A 116 5.09 1.61 17.06
CA LEU A 116 5.74 0.34 16.75
C LEU A 116 6.98 0.10 17.62
N SER A 117 7.79 1.14 17.87
CA SER A 117 8.99 1.01 18.70
C SER A 117 8.67 0.51 20.12
N LYS A 118 7.57 0.99 20.72
CA LYS A 118 7.13 0.56 22.06
C LYS A 118 6.70 -0.90 22.05
N SER A 119 5.95 -1.34 21.03
CA SER A 119 5.57 -2.75 20.91
C SER A 119 6.76 -3.69 20.74
N LEU A 120 7.89 -3.17 20.26
CA LEU A 120 9.15 -3.90 20.12
C LEU A 120 10.07 -3.77 21.35
N GLY A 121 9.59 -3.19 22.46
CA GLY A 121 10.33 -3.11 23.73
C GLY A 121 11.17 -1.84 23.90
N HIS A 122 11.06 -0.86 23.00
CA HIS A 122 11.71 0.44 23.20
C HIS A 122 11.02 1.25 24.30
N LYS A 123 11.78 2.02 25.09
CA LYS A 123 11.25 2.81 26.22
C LYS A 123 10.34 3.96 25.77
N THR A 124 10.56 4.48 24.57
CA THR A 124 9.85 5.64 24.02
C THR A 124 9.27 5.33 22.64
N ALA A 125 8.21 6.06 22.29
CA ALA A 125 7.70 6.08 20.91
C ALA A 125 8.74 6.78 20.03
N VAL A 126 9.07 6.16 18.90
CA VAL A 126 10.03 6.70 17.94
C VAL A 126 9.24 7.07 16.68
N PRO A 127 9.15 8.36 16.33
CA PRO A 127 8.42 8.76 15.15
C PRO A 127 8.95 8.09 13.89
N ALA A 128 8.07 7.46 13.12
CA ALA A 128 8.46 6.70 11.94
C ALA A 128 7.35 6.69 10.89
N VAL A 129 7.74 6.75 9.63
CA VAL A 129 6.85 6.65 8.47
C VAL A 129 7.53 5.81 7.41
N GLY A 130 6.75 5.01 6.69
CA GLY A 130 7.27 4.12 5.67
C GLY A 130 6.14 3.43 4.93
N PHE A 131 6.51 2.63 3.94
CA PHE A 131 5.57 1.88 3.12
C PHE A 131 6.17 0.53 2.72
N GLY A 132 5.27 -0.38 2.34
CA GLY A 132 5.59 -1.61 1.65
C GLY A 132 4.88 -1.66 0.30
N MET A 133 5.44 -2.40 -0.64
CA MET A 133 4.86 -2.60 -1.97
C MET A 133 5.11 -4.04 -2.40
N GLY A 134 4.09 -4.68 -2.99
CA GLY A 134 4.23 -6.02 -3.55
C GLY A 134 4.86 -5.94 -4.94
N CYS A 135 6.05 -6.50 -5.11
CA CYS A 135 6.73 -6.53 -6.42
C CYS A 135 5.88 -7.26 -7.46
N GLU A 136 5.28 -8.38 -7.07
CA GLU A 136 4.40 -9.20 -7.91
C GLU A 136 3.18 -8.40 -8.36
N ARG A 137 2.53 -7.69 -7.43
CA ARG A 137 1.36 -6.83 -7.74
C ARG A 137 1.71 -5.66 -8.64
N LEU A 138 2.88 -5.06 -8.45
CA LEU A 138 3.35 -4.02 -9.36
C LEU A 138 3.61 -4.57 -10.76
N ILE A 139 4.22 -5.75 -10.88
CA ILE A 139 4.46 -6.41 -12.17
C ILE A 139 3.12 -6.75 -12.85
N GLU A 140 2.15 -7.30 -12.11
CA GLU A 140 0.78 -7.52 -12.60
C GLU A 140 0.15 -6.22 -13.13
N ALA A 141 0.21 -5.14 -12.36
CA ALA A 141 -0.32 -3.83 -12.79
C ALA A 141 0.38 -3.27 -14.05
N ILE A 142 1.69 -3.48 -14.19
CA ILE A 142 2.46 -3.11 -15.39
C ILE A 142 2.01 -3.93 -16.61
N MET A 143 1.81 -5.24 -16.43
CA MET A 143 1.34 -6.15 -17.48
C MET A 143 -0.09 -5.83 -17.91
N ASP A 144 -1.01 -5.64 -16.95
CA ASP A 144 -2.42 -5.29 -17.19
C ASP A 144 -2.55 -3.99 -17.99
N ARG A 145 -1.69 -3.00 -17.69
CA ARG A 145 -1.66 -1.72 -18.40
C ARG A 145 -0.89 -1.75 -19.71
N GLY A 146 -0.29 -2.88 -20.08
CA GLY A 146 0.51 -3.03 -21.30
C GLY A 146 1.74 -2.12 -21.34
N VAL A 147 2.29 -1.75 -20.17
CA VAL A 147 3.46 -0.88 -20.08
C VAL A 147 4.67 -1.61 -20.66
N LYS A 148 5.20 -1.11 -21.78
CA LYS A 148 6.39 -1.69 -22.40
C LYS A 148 7.63 -1.32 -21.60
N LEU A 149 8.18 -2.29 -20.89
CA LEU A 149 9.47 -2.14 -20.24
C LEU A 149 10.59 -2.09 -21.27
N ARG A 150 11.55 -1.18 -21.08
CA ARG A 150 12.74 -1.13 -21.92
C ARG A 150 13.55 -2.40 -21.70
N ASN A 151 13.72 -3.21 -22.74
CA ASN A 151 14.64 -4.33 -22.67
C ASN A 151 16.06 -3.79 -22.45
N LYS A 152 16.66 -4.14 -21.31
CA LYS A 152 18.06 -3.80 -20.99
C LYS A 152 19.03 -4.78 -21.64
N ASP A 153 18.57 -6.00 -21.92
CA ASP A 153 19.35 -7.07 -22.52
C ASP A 153 19.32 -6.91 -24.03
N ARG A 154 20.13 -5.96 -24.52
CA ARG A 154 20.43 -5.83 -25.93
C ARG A 154 21.77 -6.49 -26.20
N THR A 155 21.78 -7.51 -27.03
CA THR A 155 23.03 -8.03 -27.60
C THR A 155 23.60 -6.97 -28.53
N HIS A 156 24.72 -6.37 -28.15
CA HIS A 156 25.42 -5.37 -28.96
C HIS A 156 26.23 -6.03 -30.10
N LEU A 157 26.85 -7.17 -29.82
CA LEU A 157 27.68 -7.93 -30.75
C LEU A 157 27.43 -9.43 -30.56
N TYR A 158 27.28 -10.16 -31.66
CA TYR A 158 27.25 -11.62 -31.69
C TYR A 158 28.24 -12.11 -32.74
N ILE A 159 29.29 -12.82 -32.31
CA ILE A 159 30.38 -13.24 -33.19
C ILE A 159 30.13 -14.70 -33.61
N ILE A 160 29.92 -14.92 -34.90
CA ILE A 160 29.81 -16.26 -35.50
C ILE A 160 31.15 -16.60 -36.14
N GLN A 161 31.73 -17.73 -35.73
CA GLN A 161 33.02 -18.20 -36.22
C GLN A 161 32.88 -19.57 -36.91
N LEU A 162 33.61 -19.76 -38.00
CA LEU A 162 33.65 -21.02 -38.75
C LEU A 162 35.10 -21.46 -38.92
N GLY A 163 35.44 -22.61 -38.36
CA GLY A 163 36.80 -23.15 -38.38
C GLY A 163 37.71 -22.59 -37.28
N GLU A 164 38.88 -23.20 -37.16
CA GLU A 164 39.81 -22.95 -36.06
C GLU A 164 40.47 -21.57 -36.14
N ASP A 165 40.79 -21.10 -37.35
CA ASP A 165 41.44 -19.81 -37.57
C ASP A 165 40.52 -18.64 -37.20
N ALA A 166 39.23 -18.72 -37.56
CA ALA A 166 38.24 -17.75 -37.14
C ALA A 166 38.06 -17.74 -35.62
N THR A 167 38.18 -18.90 -34.96
CA THR A 167 38.09 -19.03 -33.49
C THR A 167 39.23 -18.31 -32.79
N LYS A 168 40.47 -18.47 -33.28
CA LYS A 168 41.66 -17.80 -32.73
C LYS A 168 41.55 -16.28 -32.79
N LEU A 169 40.90 -15.74 -33.82
CA LEU A 169 40.67 -14.30 -33.98
C LEU A 169 39.47 -13.80 -33.13
N ALA A 170 38.38 -14.55 -33.10
CA ALA A 170 37.15 -14.15 -32.42
C ALA A 170 37.28 -14.15 -30.89
N LEU A 171 38.10 -15.04 -30.31
CA LEU A 171 38.25 -15.17 -28.86
C LEU A 171 38.74 -13.87 -28.17
N PRO A 172 39.87 -13.23 -28.57
CA PRO A 172 40.31 -11.97 -27.98
C PRO A 172 39.34 -10.81 -28.28
N LEU A 173 38.67 -10.83 -29.44
CA LEU A 173 37.64 -9.86 -29.82
C LEU A 173 36.42 -9.92 -28.89
N ASN A 174 35.99 -11.13 -28.50
CA ASN A 174 34.89 -11.32 -27.56
C ASN A 174 35.25 -10.81 -26.16
N ILE A 175 36.48 -11.04 -25.70
CA ILE A 175 36.96 -10.53 -24.40
C ILE A 175 36.99 -9.00 -24.42
N ALA A 176 37.60 -8.39 -25.44
CA ALA A 176 37.66 -6.93 -25.56
C ALA A 176 36.26 -6.29 -25.64
N ALA A 177 35.31 -6.96 -26.28
CA ALA A 177 33.92 -6.49 -26.37
C ALA A 177 33.13 -6.57 -25.05
N GLN A 178 33.59 -7.34 -24.06
CA GLN A 178 32.97 -7.39 -22.72
C GLN A 178 33.45 -6.28 -21.79
N GLU A 179 34.65 -5.72 -22.05
CA GLU A 179 35.27 -4.67 -21.24
C GLU A 179 34.90 -3.24 -21.69
N ALA A 180 34.32 -3.10 -22.88
CA ALA A 180 33.94 -1.82 -23.51
C ALA A 180 32.46 -1.46 -23.27
#